data_AF-A0A7X7B3U1-F1
#
_entry.id   AF-A0A7X7B3U1-F1
#
_cell.length_a   1.000
_cell.length_b   1.000
_cell.length_c   1.000
_cell.angle_alpha   90.00
_cell.angle_beta   90.00
_cell.angle_gamma   90.00
#
_symmetry.space_group_name_H-M   'P 1'
#
loop_
_entity.id
_entity.type
_entity.pdbx_description
1 polymer ?
#
loop_
_entity_poly.entity_id
_entity_poly.type
_entity_poly.pdbx_seq_one_letter_code
_entity_poly.pdbx_strand_id
1 'polypeptide(L)'
;SLHLILLNLIYDISCIAIPWDNVDEEFVKKPRAWDAKSISSFMIWVGPTSSVFDITTYLLMFFIIAPQVVGAQFSALTDPAQIAAFIAIFQAGWFIESMWSQTLVIHMIRTAKIPFVESFASFPVWVLTTAGILVATVIPFTSIGAHIGFLPLPGNFFLWLAVTLVAYFALVMVIKKIYIKKYDTWL
;
A
#
# COMPACT_ATOMS: atom_id res chain seq x y z
N SER A 1 17.12 -5.97 -0.46
CA SER A 1 16.50 -7.01 0.37
C SER A 1 16.15 -6.52 1.77
N LEU A 2 17.03 -5.78 2.47
CA LEU A 2 16.75 -5.26 3.82
C LEU A 2 15.44 -4.43 3.92
N HIS A 3 15.20 -3.52 2.98
CA HIS A 3 13.99 -2.70 2.94
C HIS A 3 12.69 -3.51 2.87
N LEU A 4 12.67 -4.60 2.11
CA LEU A 4 11.50 -5.49 2.02
C LEU A 4 11.25 -6.27 3.31
N ILE A 5 12.33 -6.70 3.98
CA ILE A 5 12.23 -7.39 5.28
C ILE A 5 11.67 -6.44 6.32
N LEU A 6 12.18 -5.20 6.37
CA LEU A 6 11.66 -4.19 7.28
C LEU A 6 10.19 -3.86 7.00
N LEU A 7 9.82 -3.73 5.72
CA LEU A 7 8.45 -3.47 5.29
C LEU A 7 7.52 -4.57 5.77
N ASN A 8 7.85 -5.83 5.44
CA ASN A 8 7.05 -6.98 5.81
C ASN A 8 6.96 -7.12 7.34
N LEU A 9 8.04 -6.86 8.07
CA LEU A 9 8.02 -6.89 9.54
C LEU A 9 7.02 -5.89 10.12
N ILE A 10 7.05 -4.63 9.66
CA ILE A 10 6.12 -3.60 10.14
C ILE A 10 4.68 -3.94 9.75
N TYR A 11 4.50 -4.42 8.51
CA TYR A 11 3.20 -4.82 7.99
C TYR A 11 2.59 -5.99 8.77
N ASP A 12 3.36 -7.06 9.00
CA ASP A 12 2.91 -8.25 9.72
C ASP A 12 2.54 -7.90 11.17
N ILE A 13 3.33 -7.06 11.84
CA ILE A 13 3.00 -6.54 13.18
C ILE A 13 1.68 -5.77 13.16
N SER A 14 1.46 -4.95 12.12
CA SER A 14 0.21 -4.20 11.94
C SER A 14 -0.99 -5.14 11.76
N CYS A 15 -0.77 -6.29 11.13
CA CYS A 15 -1.78 -7.32 10.89
C CYS A 15 -2.12 -8.17 12.11
N ILE A 16 -1.34 -8.12 13.20
CA ILE A 16 -1.63 -8.86 14.43
C ILE A 16 -3.01 -8.50 14.98
N ALA A 17 -3.50 -7.28 14.79
CA ALA A 17 -4.83 -6.89 15.26
C ALA A 17 -6.00 -7.46 14.44
N ILE A 18 -5.78 -8.00 13.23
CA ILE A 18 -6.86 -8.45 12.33
C ILE A 18 -7.80 -9.49 12.98
N PRO A 19 -7.32 -10.47 13.79
CA PRO A 19 -8.21 -11.40 14.49
C PRO A 19 -9.16 -10.74 15.49
N TRP A 20 -8.86 -9.53 15.95
CA TRP A 20 -9.71 -8.71 16.82
C TRP A 20 -10.57 -7.72 16.02
N ASP A 21 -10.67 -7.86 14.71
CA ASP A 21 -11.56 -7.04 13.91
C ASP A 21 -13.02 -7.48 14.02
N ASN A 22 -13.93 -6.52 13.88
CA ASN A 22 -15.35 -6.80 13.89
C ASN A 22 -15.78 -7.29 12.50
N VAL A 23 -16.50 -8.41 12.49
CA VAL A 23 -17.12 -8.94 11.26
C VAL A 23 -18.50 -8.31 11.09
N ASP A 24 -18.84 -7.90 9.87
CA ASP A 24 -20.16 -7.33 9.57
C ASP A 24 -21.28 -8.33 9.95
N GLU A 25 -22.34 -7.87 10.61
CA GLU A 25 -23.44 -8.74 11.10
C GLU A 25 -24.06 -9.60 10.00
N GLU A 26 -24.13 -9.08 8.78
CA GLU A 26 -24.64 -9.80 7.61
C GLU A 26 -23.82 -11.05 7.27
N PHE A 27 -22.52 -11.02 7.58
CA PHE A 27 -21.59 -12.12 7.32
C PHE A 27 -21.75 -13.26 8.34
N VAL A 28 -22.25 -12.97 9.55
CA VAL A 28 -22.43 -13.95 10.63
C VAL A 28 -23.80 -14.66 10.56
N LYS A 29 -24.75 -14.14 9.76
CA LYS A 29 -26.12 -14.68 9.67
C LYS A 29 -26.22 -16.09 9.07
N LYS A 30 -25.22 -16.53 8.30
CA LYS A 30 -25.22 -17.86 7.66
C LYS A 30 -23.82 -18.48 7.69
N PRO A 31 -23.70 -19.78 8.00
CA PRO A 31 -22.42 -20.47 7.89
C PRO A 31 -21.96 -20.48 6.43
N ARG A 32 -20.72 -20.05 6.18
CA ARG A 32 -20.11 -20.08 4.84
C ARG A 32 -19.16 -21.26 4.70
N ALA A 33 -19.24 -21.95 3.57
CA ALA A 33 -18.25 -22.94 3.17
C ALA A 33 -17.02 -22.23 2.55
N TRP A 34 -15.85 -22.84 2.66
CA TRP A 34 -14.65 -22.35 2.01
C TRP A 34 -14.82 -22.39 0.49
N ASP A 35 -14.81 -21.21 -0.15
CA ASP A 35 -14.91 -21.08 -1.61
C ASP A 35 -13.60 -20.53 -2.21
N ALA A 36 -12.71 -21.44 -2.56
CA ALA A 36 -11.46 -21.10 -3.23
C ALA A 36 -11.66 -20.41 -4.60
N LYS A 37 -12.81 -20.64 -5.25
CA LYS A 37 -13.12 -20.04 -6.57
C LYS A 37 -13.47 -18.56 -6.44
N SER A 38 -14.13 -18.16 -5.35
CA SER A 38 -14.37 -16.75 -5.02
C SER A 38 -13.05 -16.00 -4.80
N ILE A 39 -12.12 -16.59 -4.03
CA ILE A 39 -10.79 -16.00 -3.79
C ILE A 39 -10.00 -15.84 -5.10
N SER A 40 -9.98 -16.87 -5.94
CA SER A 40 -9.32 -16.81 -7.25
C SER A 40 -9.93 -15.74 -8.15
N SER A 41 -11.26 -15.64 -8.19
CA SER A 41 -11.97 -14.60 -8.96
C SER A 41 -11.64 -13.20 -8.43
N PHE A 42 -11.61 -13.01 -7.11
CA PHE A 42 -11.20 -11.76 -6.49
C PHE A 42 -9.78 -11.34 -6.90
N MET A 43 -8.82 -12.27 -6.86
CA MET A 43 -7.44 -12.00 -7.27
C MET A 43 -7.32 -11.59 -8.74
N ILE A 44 -8.13 -12.19 -9.63
CA ILE A 44 -8.14 -11.84 -11.07
C ILE A 44 -8.67 -10.41 -11.31
N TRP A 45 -9.57 -9.90 -10.46
CA TRP A 45 -10.10 -8.55 -10.60
C TRP A 45 -9.22 -7.50 -9.92
N VAL A 46 -8.77 -7.77 -8.69
CA VAL A 46 -8.03 -6.79 -7.88
C VAL A 46 -6.54 -6.79 -8.22
N GLY A 47 -5.96 -7.94 -8.58
CA GLY A 47 -4.55 -8.07 -8.90
C GLY A 47 -4.09 -7.14 -10.05
N PRO A 48 -4.69 -7.23 -11.25
CA PRO A 48 -4.33 -6.36 -12.37
C PRO A 48 -4.51 -4.88 -12.06
N THR A 49 -5.54 -4.57 -11.26
CA THR A 49 -5.82 -3.21 -10.81
C THR A 49 -4.66 -2.66 -9.99
N SER A 50 -4.19 -3.43 -8.99
CA SER A 50 -3.02 -3.06 -8.19
C SER A 50 -1.77 -2.90 -9.05
N SER A 51 -1.55 -3.83 -9.99
CA SER A 51 -0.36 -3.78 -10.86
C SER A 51 -0.29 -2.53 -11.73
N VAL A 52 -1.44 -2.01 -12.21
CA VAL A 52 -1.45 -0.73 -12.94
C VAL A 52 -0.92 0.39 -12.05
N PHE A 53 -1.34 0.45 -10.78
CA PHE A 53 -0.84 1.47 -9.87
C PHE A 53 0.64 1.27 -9.54
N ASP A 54 1.07 0.04 -9.26
CA ASP A 54 2.48 -0.29 -9.02
C ASP A 54 3.37 0.17 -10.18
N ILE A 55 2.94 -0.08 -11.42
CA ILE A 55 3.64 0.37 -12.64
C ILE A 55 3.65 1.90 -12.71
N THR A 56 2.53 2.57 -12.45
CA THR A 56 2.49 4.05 -12.49
C THR A 56 3.37 4.68 -11.42
N THR A 57 3.36 4.14 -10.19
CA THR A 57 4.24 4.57 -9.09
C THR A 57 5.68 4.32 -9.44
N TYR A 58 6.01 3.16 -10.02
CA TYR A 58 7.35 2.85 -10.50
C TYR A 58 7.85 3.90 -11.50
N LEU A 59 7.04 4.19 -12.53
CA LEU A 59 7.38 5.18 -13.56
C LEU A 59 7.54 6.57 -12.95
N LEU A 60 6.66 6.97 -12.04
CA LEU A 60 6.72 8.24 -11.35
C LEU A 60 7.99 8.38 -10.51
N MET A 61 8.33 7.34 -9.75
CA MET A 61 9.55 7.30 -8.96
C MET A 61 10.80 7.34 -9.83
N PHE A 62 10.82 6.56 -10.91
CA PHE A 62 11.99 6.41 -11.78
C PHE A 62 12.25 7.62 -12.68
N PHE A 63 11.22 8.20 -13.29
CA PHE A 63 11.39 9.28 -14.27
C PHE A 63 11.21 10.69 -13.72
N ILE A 64 10.52 10.85 -12.59
CA ILE A 64 10.19 12.16 -12.03
C ILE A 64 10.92 12.36 -10.70
N ILE A 65 10.60 11.58 -9.67
CA ILE A 65 11.06 11.85 -8.30
C ILE A 65 12.55 11.63 -8.12
N ALA A 66 13.08 10.45 -8.50
CA ALA A 66 14.50 10.17 -8.31
C ALA A 66 15.41 11.09 -9.16
N PRO A 67 15.10 11.35 -10.45
CA PRO A 67 15.85 12.34 -11.24
C PRO A 67 15.76 13.77 -10.69
N GLN A 68 14.62 14.18 -10.15
CA GLN A 68 14.46 15.51 -9.56
C GLN A 68 15.40 15.74 -8.37
N VAL A 69 15.64 14.70 -7.55
CA VAL A 69 16.50 14.83 -6.38
C VAL A 69 17.98 14.67 -6.74
N VAL A 70 18.31 13.74 -7.63
CA VAL A 70 19.70 13.48 -8.05
C VAL A 70 20.18 14.49 -9.10
N GLY A 71 19.26 15.12 -9.83
CA GLY A 71 19.53 16.15 -10.85
C GLY A 71 19.69 15.61 -12.28
N ALA A 72 19.60 14.29 -12.49
CA ALA A 72 19.72 13.67 -13.80
C ALA A 72 18.98 12.33 -13.88
N GLN A 73 18.63 11.91 -15.10
CA GLN A 73 18.03 10.61 -15.37
C GLN A 73 19.05 9.49 -15.13
N PHE A 74 18.58 8.32 -14.71
CA PHE A 74 19.43 7.17 -14.37
C PHE A 74 20.43 6.81 -15.48
N SER A 75 20.02 6.89 -16.75
CA SER A 75 20.86 6.59 -17.91
C SER A 75 22.03 7.56 -18.13
N ALA A 76 21.97 8.76 -17.56
CA ALA A 76 23.00 9.78 -17.68
C ALA A 76 23.93 9.84 -16.44
N LEU A 77 23.66 9.03 -15.41
CA LEU A 77 24.46 9.01 -14.19
C LEU A 77 25.75 8.22 -14.41
N THR A 78 26.89 8.87 -14.17
CA THR A 78 28.21 8.24 -14.21
C THR A 78 28.89 8.18 -12.85
N ASP A 79 28.49 9.05 -11.92
CA ASP A 79 29.04 9.09 -10.57
C ASP A 79 28.39 7.99 -9.70
N PRO A 80 29.19 7.07 -9.11
CA PRO A 80 28.68 6.05 -8.19
C PRO A 80 27.86 6.62 -7.02
N ALA A 81 28.20 7.81 -6.52
CA ALA A 81 27.47 8.43 -5.41
C ALA A 81 26.05 8.84 -5.82
N GLN A 82 25.89 9.39 -7.03
CA GLN A 82 24.59 9.76 -7.58
C GLN A 82 23.73 8.54 -7.90
N ILE A 83 24.34 7.47 -8.41
CA ILE A 83 23.64 6.19 -8.66
C ILE A 83 23.13 5.61 -7.34
N ALA A 84 23.95 5.62 -6.29
CA ALA A 84 23.55 5.15 -4.96
C ALA A 84 22.40 5.99 -4.38
N ALA A 85 22.47 7.32 -4.52
CA ALA A 85 21.40 8.22 -4.09
C ALA A 85 20.09 7.96 -4.84
N PHE A 86 20.14 7.74 -6.16
CA PHE A 86 18.98 7.39 -6.96
C PHE A 86 18.29 6.12 -6.43
N ILE A 87 19.09 5.08 -6.18
CA ILE A 87 18.59 3.81 -5.65
C ILE A 87 17.99 3.99 -4.25
N ALA A 88 18.66 4.75 -3.38
CA ALA A 88 18.22 5.01 -2.01
C ALA A 88 16.86 5.74 -1.97
N ILE A 89 16.67 6.75 -2.81
CA ILE A 89 15.40 7.49 -2.93
C ILE A 89 14.31 6.59 -3.51
N PHE A 90 14.62 5.83 -4.54
CA PHE A 90 13.67 4.91 -5.15
C PHE A 90 13.18 3.89 -4.10
N GLN A 91 14.11 3.31 -3.35
CA GLN A 91 13.79 2.35 -2.29
C GLN A 91 13.00 2.98 -1.15
N ALA A 92 13.31 4.22 -0.76
CA ALA A 92 12.55 4.95 0.25
C ALA A 92 11.10 5.21 -0.19
N GLY A 93 10.91 5.71 -1.41
CA GLY A 93 9.57 5.99 -1.93
C GLY A 93 8.75 4.73 -2.12
N TRP A 94 9.36 3.67 -2.65
CA TRP A 94 8.73 2.35 -2.78
C TRP A 94 8.32 1.78 -1.43
N PHE A 95 9.19 1.90 -0.41
CA PHE A 95 8.90 1.45 0.95
C PHE A 95 7.69 2.14 1.56
N ILE A 96 7.61 3.48 1.46
CA ILE A 96 6.46 4.24 1.97
C ILE A 96 5.21 3.86 1.18
N GLU A 97 5.26 3.91 -0.15
CA GLU A 97 4.08 3.65 -0.98
C GLU A 97 3.51 2.25 -0.74
N SER A 98 4.38 1.23 -0.67
CA SER A 98 3.96 -0.14 -0.41
C SER A 98 3.29 -0.28 0.97
N MET A 99 3.78 0.40 2.00
CA MET A 99 3.13 0.36 3.32
C MET A 99 1.72 0.95 3.27
N TRP A 100 1.56 2.08 2.59
CA TRP A 100 0.27 2.75 2.46
C TRP A 100 -0.73 1.93 1.64
N SER A 101 -0.32 1.41 0.48
CA SER A 101 -1.18 0.62 -0.41
C SER A 101 -1.61 -0.69 0.27
N GLN A 102 -0.68 -1.42 0.89
CA GLN A 102 -0.98 -2.66 1.62
C GLN A 102 -1.94 -2.40 2.79
N THR A 103 -1.74 -1.33 3.56
CA THR A 103 -2.64 -0.97 4.65
C THR A 103 -4.04 -0.66 4.14
N LEU A 104 -4.14 0.10 3.05
CA LEU A 104 -5.42 0.46 2.44
C LEU A 104 -6.18 -0.80 1.96
N VAL A 105 -5.46 -1.77 1.38
CA VAL A 105 -6.03 -3.07 0.96
C VAL A 105 -6.67 -3.83 2.11
N ILE A 106 -6.01 -3.90 3.27
CA ILE A 106 -6.58 -4.56 4.46
C ILE A 106 -7.97 -3.99 4.79
N HIS A 107 -8.07 -2.66 4.85
CA HIS A 107 -9.33 -1.99 5.17
C HIS A 107 -10.39 -2.19 4.09
N MET A 108 -10.00 -2.30 2.81
CA MET A 108 -10.93 -2.55 1.70
C MET A 108 -11.48 -3.99 1.67
N ILE A 109 -10.66 -4.97 2.04
CA ILE A 109 -11.03 -6.39 2.03
C ILE A 109 -11.98 -6.74 3.18
N ARG A 110 -11.80 -6.13 4.36
CA ARG A 110 -12.54 -6.48 5.58
C ARG A 110 -14.07 -6.47 5.45
N THR A 111 -14.61 -5.46 4.78
CA THR A 111 -16.05 -5.22 4.74
C THR A 111 -16.54 -5.23 3.30
N ALA A 112 -17.79 -5.59 3.06
CA ALA A 112 -18.44 -5.39 1.76
C ALA A 112 -18.89 -3.93 1.54
N LYS A 113 -18.86 -3.10 2.58
CA LYS A 113 -19.28 -1.69 2.59
C LYS A 113 -18.14 -0.75 2.23
N ILE A 114 -18.42 0.57 2.16
CA ILE A 114 -17.38 1.59 1.98
C ILE A 114 -16.56 1.71 3.29
N PRO A 115 -15.27 1.34 3.30
CA PRO A 115 -14.47 1.45 4.52
C PRO A 115 -14.29 2.92 4.91
N PHE A 116 -14.22 3.19 6.23
CA PHE A 116 -14.10 4.53 6.83
C PHE A 116 -15.31 5.47 6.68
N VAL A 117 -16.34 5.07 5.95
CA VAL A 117 -17.60 5.83 5.84
C VAL A 117 -18.75 5.03 6.43
N GLU A 118 -18.89 3.78 6.00
CA GLU A 118 -20.00 2.90 6.39
C GLU A 118 -19.57 1.83 7.39
N SER A 119 -18.28 1.47 7.42
CA SER A 119 -17.72 0.51 8.36
C SER A 119 -16.29 0.90 8.74
N PHE A 120 -16.09 1.09 10.04
CA PHE A 120 -14.77 1.36 10.63
C PHE A 120 -14.17 0.05 11.16
N ALA A 121 -12.85 -0.05 11.04
CA ALA A 121 -12.10 -1.12 11.68
C ALA A 121 -12.32 -1.12 13.19
N SER A 122 -12.13 -2.27 13.83
CA SER A 122 -11.97 -2.27 15.28
C SER A 122 -10.83 -1.35 15.70
N PHE A 123 -10.96 -0.76 16.89
CA PHE A 123 -9.98 0.18 17.41
C PHE A 123 -8.53 -0.35 17.37
N PRO A 124 -8.24 -1.62 17.75
CA PRO A 124 -6.90 -2.19 17.63
C PRO A 124 -6.35 -2.20 16.20
N VAL A 125 -7.17 -2.57 15.20
CA VAL A 125 -6.74 -2.62 13.80
C VAL A 125 -6.45 -1.22 13.28
N TRP A 126 -7.32 -0.26 13.59
CA TRP A 126 -7.11 1.13 13.19
C TRP A 126 -5.82 1.71 13.80
N VAL A 127 -5.59 1.49 15.09
CA VAL A 127 -4.40 1.99 15.79
C VAL A 127 -3.13 1.36 15.25
N LEU A 128 -3.06 0.03 15.13
CA LEU A 128 -1.84 -0.64 14.66
C LEU A 128 -1.51 -0.32 13.21
N THR A 129 -2.51 -0.30 12.32
CA THR A 129 -2.28 0.06 10.91
C THR A 129 -1.85 1.52 10.74
N THR A 130 -2.46 2.44 11.50
CA THR A 130 -2.05 3.86 11.49
C THR A 130 -0.65 4.03 12.07
N ALA A 131 -0.33 3.36 13.18
CA ALA A 131 1.00 3.37 13.77
C ALA A 131 2.06 2.81 12.80
N GLY A 132 1.76 1.70 12.12
CA GLY A 132 2.63 1.12 11.10
C GLY A 132 2.92 2.09 9.95
N ILE A 133 1.88 2.73 9.40
CA ILE A 133 2.04 3.77 8.36
C ILE A 133 2.92 4.92 8.86
N LEU A 134 2.66 5.43 10.06
CA LEU A 134 3.42 6.55 10.62
C LEU A 134 4.90 6.18 10.81
N VAL A 135 5.17 5.01 11.39
CA VAL A 135 6.52 4.49 11.58
C VAL A 135 7.23 4.34 10.24
N ALA A 136 6.61 3.68 9.26
CA ALA A 136 7.20 3.48 7.93
C ALA A 136 7.45 4.82 7.21
N THR A 137 6.54 5.78 7.36
CA THR A 137 6.67 7.11 6.73
C THR A 137 7.80 7.92 7.37
N VAL A 138 8.00 7.82 8.67
CA VAL A 138 9.02 8.58 9.40
C VAL A 138 10.42 7.99 9.24
N ILE A 139 10.56 6.67 9.15
CA ILE A 139 11.87 5.98 9.12
C ILE A 139 12.85 6.60 8.11
N PRO A 140 12.51 6.84 6.82
CA PRO A 140 13.42 7.43 5.84
C PRO A 140 13.96 8.83 6.20
N PHE A 141 13.32 9.54 7.12
CA PHE A 141 13.72 10.87 7.59
C PHE A 141 14.53 10.84 8.90
N THR A 142 14.82 9.65 9.43
CA THR A 142 15.58 9.46 10.67
C THR A 142 17.02 9.01 10.40
N SER A 143 17.89 9.11 11.41
CA SER A 143 19.24 8.55 11.37
C SER A 143 19.24 7.03 11.14
N ILE A 144 18.25 6.32 11.68
CA ILE A 144 18.07 4.87 11.47
C ILE A 144 17.84 4.60 9.98
N GLY A 145 16.98 5.37 9.32
CA GLY A 145 16.75 5.26 7.88
C GLY A 145 18.01 5.50 7.07
N ALA A 146 18.80 6.51 7.43
CA ALA A 146 20.07 6.79 6.76
C ALA A 146 21.07 5.63 6.88
N HIS A 147 21.15 4.96 8.04
CA HIS A 147 21.99 3.76 8.22
C HIS A 147 21.50 2.55 7.42
N ILE A 148 20.20 2.46 7.17
CA ILE A 148 19.57 1.40 6.37
C ILE A 148 19.76 1.63 4.86
N GLY A 149 20.13 2.85 4.47
CA GLY A 149 20.35 3.24 3.07
C GLY A 149 19.18 4.00 2.45
N PHE A 150 18.29 4.57 3.27
CA PHE A 150 17.26 5.50 2.80
C PHE A 150 17.79 6.92 2.67
N LEU A 151 17.13 7.68 1.80
CA LEU A 151 17.34 9.11 1.63
C LEU A 151 15.99 9.81 1.80
N PRO A 152 15.95 11.00 2.46
CA PRO A 152 14.70 11.72 2.67
C PRO A 152 14.03 12.07 1.35
N LEU A 153 12.73 11.83 1.27
CA LEU A 153 11.95 12.09 0.06
C LEU A 153 11.55 13.58 -0.02
N PRO A 154 11.48 14.14 -1.24
CA PRO A 154 11.00 15.50 -1.45
C PRO A 154 9.50 15.59 -1.13
N GLY A 155 9.03 16.74 -0.64
CA GLY A 155 7.64 16.91 -0.20
C GLY A 155 6.60 16.66 -1.30
N ASN A 156 6.94 16.87 -2.58
CA ASN A 156 6.04 16.60 -3.70
C ASN A 156 5.73 15.11 -3.90
N PHE A 157 6.57 14.20 -3.40
CA PHE A 157 6.29 12.77 -3.40
C PHE A 157 4.97 12.46 -2.67
N PHE A 158 4.71 13.11 -1.52
CA PHE A 158 3.50 12.87 -0.74
C PHE A 158 2.22 13.34 -1.44
N LEU A 159 2.31 14.38 -2.28
CA LEU A 159 1.19 14.81 -3.12
C LEU A 159 0.85 13.73 -4.16
N TRP A 160 1.87 13.20 -4.84
CA TRP A 160 1.69 12.12 -5.79
C TRP A 160 1.19 10.84 -5.13
N LEU A 161 1.74 10.48 -3.97
CA LEU A 161 1.26 9.36 -3.16
C LEU A 161 -0.22 9.51 -2.82
N ALA A 162 -0.65 10.68 -2.35
CA ALA A 162 -2.06 10.93 -2.03
C ALA A 162 -2.96 10.77 -3.27
N VAL A 163 -2.55 11.30 -4.42
CA VAL A 163 -3.29 11.15 -5.68
C VAL A 163 -3.39 9.68 -6.09
N THR A 164 -2.29 8.93 -6.04
CA THR A 164 -2.26 7.50 -6.37
C THR A 164 -3.17 6.69 -5.44
N LEU A 165 -3.11 6.93 -4.13
CA LEU A 165 -3.93 6.21 -3.15
C LEU A 165 -5.42 6.52 -3.30
N VAL A 166 -5.79 7.77 -3.56
CA VAL A 166 -7.19 8.15 -3.82
C VAL A 166 -7.70 7.51 -5.11
N ALA A 167 -6.90 7.53 -6.18
CA ALA A 167 -7.25 6.89 -7.44
C ALA A 167 -7.38 5.36 -7.28
N TYR A 168 -6.46 4.74 -6.54
CA TYR A 168 -6.51 3.32 -6.22
C TYR A 168 -7.76 2.96 -5.42
N PHE A 169 -8.03 3.70 -4.35
CA PHE A 169 -9.23 3.53 -3.55
C PHE A 169 -10.50 3.63 -4.40
N ALA A 170 -10.61 4.67 -5.22
CA ALA A 170 -11.76 4.87 -6.10
C ALA A 170 -11.94 3.69 -7.08
N LEU A 171 -10.86 3.23 -7.70
CA LEU A 171 -10.92 2.13 -8.66
C LEU A 171 -11.31 0.81 -7.99
N VAL A 172 -10.75 0.50 -6.82
CA VAL A 172 -11.14 -0.70 -6.05
C VAL A 172 -12.59 -0.62 -5.62
N MET A 173 -13.09 0.54 -5.19
CA MET A 173 -14.50 0.72 -4.86
C MET A 173 -15.44 0.50 -6.06
N VAL A 174 -15.06 0.95 -7.25
CA VAL A 174 -15.80 0.70 -8.50
C VAL A 174 -15.80 -0.80 -8.82
N ILE A 175 -14.63 -1.44 -8.79
CA ILE A 175 -14.49 -2.88 -9.07
C ILE A 175 -15.30 -3.70 -8.07
N LYS A 176 -15.24 -3.34 -6.79
CA LYS A 176 -16.02 -3.96 -5.73
C LYS A 176 -17.51 -3.89 -6.01
N LYS A 177 -18.03 -2.72 -6.40
CA LYS A 177 -19.44 -2.57 -6.77
C LYS A 177 -19.83 -3.43 -7.98
N ILE A 178 -18.95 -3.53 -8.98
CA ILE A 178 -19.17 -4.38 -10.17
C ILE A 178 -19.15 -5.87 -9.79
N TYR A 179 -18.19 -6.27 -8.95
CA TYR A 179 -18.03 -7.64 -8.48
C TYR A 179 -19.25 -8.09 -7.67
N ILE A 180 -19.67 -7.30 -6.67
CA ILE A 180 -20.85 -7.59 -5.85
C ILE A 180 -22.10 -7.69 -6.73
N LYS A 181 -22.27 -6.80 -7.71
CA LYS A 181 -23.41 -6.87 -8.63
C LYS A 181 -23.40 -8.14 -9.51
N LYS A 182 -22.23 -8.70 -9.81
CA LYS A 182 -22.09 -9.86 -10.69
C LYS A 182 -22.18 -11.19 -9.94
N TYR A 183 -21.68 -11.23 -8.70
CA TYR A 183 -21.52 -12.47 -7.93
C TYR A 183 -22.38 -12.51 -6.66
N ASP A 184 -23.11 -11.43 -6.34
CA ASP A 184 -23.92 -11.25 -5.11
C ASP A 184 -23.16 -11.50 -3.80
N THR A 185 -21.84 -11.51 -3.87
CA THR A 185 -20.93 -11.75 -2.75
C THR A 185 -19.73 -10.82 -2.83
N TRP A 186 -19.18 -10.49 -1.67
CA TRP A 186 -17.86 -9.90 -1.53
C TRP A 186 -17.02 -10.89 -0.73
N LEU A 187 -16.09 -11.58 -1.42
CA LEU A 187 -15.31 -12.72 -0.94
C LEU A 187 -16.14 -13.89 -0.39
#